data_AF-A0A944KI93-F1
#
_entry.id   AF-A0A944KI93-F1
#
_cell.length_a   1.000
_cell.length_b   1.000
_cell.length_c   1.000
_cell.angle_alpha   90.00
_cell.angle_beta   90.00
_cell.angle_gamma   90.00
#
_symmetry.space_group_name_H-M   'P 1'
#
loop_
_entity.id
_entity.type
_entity.pdbx_description
1 polymer ?
#
loop_
_entity_poly.entity_id
_entity_poly.type
_entity_poly.pdbx_seq_one_letter_code
_entity_poly.pdbx_strand_id
1 'polypeptide(L)'
;MAIGEALDRGLDEAEAAQEAIDAVRPLNKQLADLEKLRADTAQWQKEATETAMRADDLMKLAKAAQERFGRLSLEKQARLLTLLEAEVTVTAPAPQGRSGVRCSLIAWFRENDYRVPELTDEAWERVKDIVPSAPGRDTRRALEGMLEKVRTGVAWGKLPREYGDGQALRKVNAGWMKDVWPAVMERLKGLHGAEPFDPTPIPSTHIRLWVMPELLLGSNVHSDACASHPA
;
A
#
# COMPACT_ATOMS: atom_id res chain seq x y z
N MET A 1 54.27 6.19 -1.00
CA MET A 1 55.40 5.88 -0.09
C MET A 1 56.42 4.89 -0.68
N ALA A 2 56.39 4.54 -1.98
CA ALA A 2 57.11 3.34 -2.45
C ALA A 2 58.54 3.58 -3.01
N ILE A 3 58.84 4.73 -3.64
CA ILE A 3 60.13 4.89 -4.36
C ILE A 3 61.28 5.24 -3.39
N GLY A 4 61.06 6.15 -2.44
CA GLY A 4 62.10 6.55 -1.48
C GLY A 4 62.53 5.42 -0.53
N GLU A 5 61.59 4.58 -0.11
CA GLU A 5 61.85 3.47 0.82
C GLU A 5 62.50 2.24 0.14
N ALA A 6 62.38 2.14 -1.19
CA ALA A 6 63.04 1.12 -2.02
C ALA A 6 64.46 1.56 -2.44
N LEU A 7 64.65 2.85 -2.74
CA LEU A 7 65.98 3.44 -2.97
C LEU A 7 66.86 3.37 -1.71
N ASP A 8 66.30 3.59 -0.52
CA ASP A 8 67.01 3.42 0.77
C ASP A 8 67.44 1.97 1.07
N ARG A 9 66.87 0.97 0.37
CA ARG A 9 67.26 -0.45 0.46
C ARG A 9 68.32 -0.86 -0.58
N GLY A 10 68.85 0.09 -1.37
CA GLY A 10 69.93 -0.14 -2.32
C GLY A 10 69.51 -0.70 -3.69
N LEU A 11 68.23 -0.60 -4.04
CA LEU A 11 67.73 -0.94 -5.38
C LEU A 11 68.04 0.18 -6.39
N ASP A 12 68.32 -0.19 -7.63
CA ASP A 12 68.38 0.73 -8.78
C ASP A 12 67.04 1.48 -8.90
N GLU A 13 67.09 2.76 -9.30
CA GLU A 13 65.92 3.60 -9.56
C GLU A 13 64.92 2.93 -10.52
N ALA A 14 65.40 2.14 -11.49
CA ALA A 14 64.57 1.37 -12.40
C ALA A 14 63.84 0.21 -11.70
N GLU A 15 64.49 -0.48 -10.76
CA GLU A 15 63.90 -1.58 -9.99
C GLU A 15 62.89 -1.06 -8.95
N ALA A 16 63.22 0.03 -8.26
CA ALA A 16 62.32 0.70 -7.34
C ALA A 16 61.06 1.26 -8.04
N ALA A 17 61.20 1.76 -9.28
CA ALA A 17 60.08 2.20 -10.08
C ALA A 17 59.18 1.03 -10.52
N GLN A 18 59.76 -0.11 -10.90
CA GLN A 18 59.00 -1.30 -11.30
C GLN A 18 58.22 -1.91 -10.14
N GLU A 19 58.80 -1.99 -8.95
CA GLU A 19 58.12 -2.47 -7.74
C GLU A 19 56.94 -1.57 -7.35
N ALA A 20 57.11 -0.24 -7.47
CA ALA A 20 56.01 0.70 -7.25
C ALA A 20 54.87 0.56 -8.28
N ILE A 21 55.20 0.32 -9.56
CA ILE A 21 54.20 0.04 -10.60
C ILE A 21 53.43 -1.25 -10.28
N ASP A 22 54.12 -2.30 -9.86
CA ASP A 22 53.51 -3.58 -9.54
C ASP A 22 52.63 -3.52 -8.29
N ALA A 23 53.04 -2.74 -7.28
CA ALA A 23 52.24 -2.48 -6.08
C ALA A 23 50.96 -1.67 -6.37
N VAL A 24 51.01 -0.70 -7.29
CA VAL A 24 49.87 0.17 -7.62
C VAL A 24 48.94 -0.46 -8.67
N ARG A 25 49.43 -1.39 -9.50
CA ARG A 25 48.64 -2.11 -10.52
C ARG A 25 47.32 -2.73 -10.00
N PRO A 26 47.28 -3.52 -8.90
CA PRO A 26 46.02 -4.08 -8.41
C PRO A 26 45.05 -3.00 -7.92
N LEU A 27 45.56 -1.90 -7.34
CA LEU A 27 44.74 -0.79 -6.89
C LEU A 27 44.12 -0.03 -8.07
N ASN A 28 44.89 0.21 -9.14
CA ASN A 28 44.37 0.80 -10.38
C ASN A 28 43.31 -0.09 -11.03
N LYS A 29 43.49 -1.41 -10.98
CA LYS A 29 42.48 -2.36 -11.46
C LYS A 29 41.19 -2.26 -10.63
N GLN A 30 41.30 -2.26 -9.30
CA GLN A 30 40.15 -2.11 -8.41
C GLN A 30 39.44 -0.77 -8.62
N LEU A 31 40.20 0.31 -8.83
CA LEU A 31 39.64 1.62 -9.14
C LEU A 31 38.84 1.60 -10.45
N ALA A 32 39.39 1.00 -11.51
CA ALA A 32 38.70 0.84 -12.78
C ALA A 32 37.42 -0.02 -12.65
N ASP A 33 37.49 -1.12 -11.89
CA ASP A 33 36.33 -1.99 -11.64
C ASP A 33 35.23 -1.25 -10.86
N LEU A 34 35.60 -0.44 -9.86
CA LEU A 34 34.65 0.38 -9.08
C LEU A 34 34.04 1.52 -9.91
N GLU A 35 34.83 2.17 -10.75
CA GLU A 35 34.34 3.22 -11.66
C GLU A 35 33.33 2.65 -12.66
N LYS A 36 33.61 1.47 -13.20
CA LYS A 36 32.68 0.75 -14.07
C LYS A 36 31.39 0.40 -13.33
N LEU A 37 31.49 -0.19 -12.14
CA LEU A 37 30.30 -0.54 -11.34
C LEU A 37 29.43 0.68 -11.04
N ARG A 38 30.06 1.83 -10.73
CA ARG A 38 29.36 3.09 -10.49
C ARG A 38 28.63 3.56 -11.75
N ALA A 39 29.26 3.48 -12.92
CA ALA A 39 28.65 3.85 -14.19
C ALA A 39 27.44 2.96 -14.52
N ASP A 40 27.59 1.65 -14.39
CA ASP A 40 26.51 0.68 -14.62
C ASP A 40 25.33 0.92 -13.67
N THR A 41 25.62 1.14 -12.39
CA THR A 41 24.59 1.44 -11.36
C THR A 41 23.86 2.76 -11.67
N ALA A 42 24.59 3.80 -12.09
CA ALA A 42 23.99 5.08 -12.44
C ALA A 42 23.07 4.96 -13.67
N GLN A 43 23.43 4.12 -14.65
CA GLN A 43 22.57 3.82 -15.79
C GLN A 43 21.29 3.09 -15.34
N TRP A 44 21.40 2.04 -14.53
CA TRP A 44 20.22 1.34 -14.02
C TRP A 44 19.31 2.25 -13.18
N GLN A 45 19.89 3.15 -12.38
CA GLN A 45 19.10 4.11 -11.62
C GLN A 45 18.31 5.05 -12.52
N LYS A 46 18.92 5.51 -13.62
CA LYS A 46 18.23 6.34 -14.62
C LYS A 46 17.07 5.58 -15.26
N GLU A 47 17.31 4.36 -15.75
CA GLU A 47 16.28 3.51 -16.37
C GLU A 47 15.13 3.19 -15.39
N ALA A 48 15.46 2.90 -14.13
CA ALA A 48 14.47 2.67 -13.07
C ALA A 48 13.63 3.92 -12.77
N THR A 49 14.27 5.10 -12.77
CA THR A 49 13.58 6.38 -12.53
C THR A 49 12.61 6.69 -13.68
N GLU A 50 13.05 6.53 -14.93
CA GLU A 50 12.19 6.73 -16.11
C GLU A 50 11.01 5.75 -16.12
N THR A 51 11.25 4.49 -15.76
CA THR A 51 10.20 3.47 -15.64
C THR A 51 9.21 3.82 -14.52
N ALA A 52 9.70 4.27 -13.37
CA ALA A 52 8.87 4.70 -12.25
C ALA A 52 8.00 5.93 -12.60
N MET A 53 8.57 6.92 -13.28
CA MET A 53 7.83 8.08 -13.78
C MET A 53 6.71 7.66 -14.74
N ARG A 54 7.01 6.76 -15.68
CA ARG A 54 6.00 6.24 -16.61
C ARG A 54 4.88 5.48 -15.89
N ALA A 55 5.23 4.68 -14.88
CA ALA A 55 4.25 3.96 -14.07
C ALA A 55 3.34 4.94 -13.30
N ASP A 56 3.90 6.00 -12.71
CA ASP A 56 3.14 7.04 -12.02
C ASP A 56 2.17 7.77 -12.96
N ASP A 57 2.62 8.12 -14.17
CA ASP A 57 1.75 8.75 -15.17
C ASP A 57 0.61 7.82 -15.64
N LEU A 58 0.90 6.53 -15.84
CA LEU A 58 -0.14 5.53 -16.13
C LEU A 58 -1.14 5.40 -14.99
N MET A 59 -0.68 5.42 -13.73
CA MET A 59 -1.55 5.39 -12.56
C MET A 59 -2.44 6.64 -12.48
N LYS A 60 -1.91 7.83 -12.76
CA LYS A 60 -2.71 9.06 -12.83
C LYS A 60 -3.79 8.98 -13.90
N LEU A 61 -3.45 8.50 -15.09
CA LEU A 61 -4.41 8.30 -16.17
C LEU A 61 -5.49 7.28 -15.79
N ALA A 62 -5.10 6.15 -15.19
CA ALA A 62 -6.03 5.12 -14.73
C ALA A 62 -6.99 5.67 -13.67
N LYS A 63 -6.49 6.45 -12.70
CA LYS A 63 -7.32 7.10 -11.68
C LYS A 63 -8.32 8.09 -12.29
N ALA A 64 -7.86 8.95 -13.20
CA ALA A 64 -8.75 9.88 -13.90
C ALA A 64 -9.81 9.14 -14.74
N ALA A 65 -9.44 8.04 -15.40
CA ALA A 65 -10.38 7.21 -16.15
C ALA A 65 -11.42 6.55 -15.22
N GLN A 66 -10.99 6.02 -14.07
CA GLN A 66 -11.88 5.44 -13.06
C GLN A 66 -12.90 6.46 -12.54
N GLU A 67 -12.46 7.67 -12.22
CA GLU A 67 -13.34 8.75 -11.78
C GLU A 67 -14.36 9.13 -12.85
N ARG A 68 -13.93 9.24 -14.12
CA ARG A 68 -14.83 9.53 -15.25
C ARG A 68 -15.84 8.41 -15.48
N PHE A 69 -15.38 7.15 -15.45
CA PHE A 69 -16.24 5.98 -15.59
C PHE A 69 -17.30 5.93 -14.49
N GLY A 70 -16.90 6.19 -13.23
CA GLY A 70 -17.81 6.23 -12.09
C GLY A 70 -18.90 7.32 -12.19
N ARG A 71 -18.65 8.41 -12.92
CA ARG A 71 -19.65 9.46 -13.19
C ARG A 71 -20.64 9.10 -14.30
N LEU A 72 -20.35 8.09 -15.11
CA LEU A 72 -21.28 7.63 -16.16
C LEU A 72 -22.48 6.90 -15.52
N SER A 73 -23.64 6.96 -16.18
CA SER A 73 -24.78 6.13 -15.79
C SER A 73 -24.47 4.65 -15.97
N LEU A 74 -25.14 3.78 -15.22
CA LEU A 74 -24.96 2.32 -15.33
C LEU A 74 -25.15 1.79 -16.76
N GLU A 75 -26.08 2.38 -17.52
CA GLU A 75 -26.29 2.02 -18.93
C GLU A 75 -25.06 2.36 -19.79
N LYS A 76 -24.48 3.56 -19.61
CA LYS A 76 -23.28 3.98 -20.34
C LYS A 76 -22.05 3.17 -19.92
N GLN A 77 -21.93 2.84 -18.63
CA GLN A 77 -20.89 1.95 -18.12
C GLN A 77 -20.99 0.56 -18.76
N ALA A 78 -22.20 -0.04 -18.77
CA ALA A 78 -22.46 -1.33 -19.39
C ALA A 78 -22.10 -1.30 -20.88
N ARG A 79 -22.52 -0.27 -21.61
CA ARG A 79 -22.19 -0.11 -23.03
C ARG A 79 -20.69 -0.03 -23.27
N LEU A 80 -19.93 0.68 -22.43
CA LEU A 80 -18.48 0.74 -22.56
C LEU A 80 -17.84 -0.64 -22.29
N LEU A 81 -18.29 -1.36 -21.28
CA LEU A 81 -17.80 -2.71 -20.99
C LEU A 81 -18.12 -3.68 -22.13
N THR A 82 -19.28 -3.53 -22.79
CA THR A 82 -19.59 -4.28 -24.02
C THR A 82 -18.62 -3.95 -25.15
N LEU A 83 -18.28 -2.67 -25.35
CA LEU A 83 -17.32 -2.24 -26.38
C LEU A 83 -15.90 -2.79 -26.14
N LEU A 84 -15.52 -2.97 -24.87
CA LEU A 84 -14.24 -3.57 -24.48
C LEU A 84 -14.27 -5.10 -24.46
N GLU A 85 -15.37 -5.72 -24.89
CA GLU A 85 -15.60 -7.17 -24.85
C GLU A 85 -15.26 -7.75 -23.47
N ALA A 86 -15.72 -7.07 -22.42
CA ALA A 86 -15.45 -7.45 -21.04
C ALA A 86 -16.10 -8.80 -20.70
N GLU A 87 -15.28 -9.83 -20.51
CA GLU A 87 -15.70 -11.12 -19.99
C GLU A 87 -15.40 -11.20 -18.49
N VAL A 88 -16.42 -11.45 -17.68
CA VAL A 88 -16.31 -11.55 -16.23
C VAL A 88 -16.61 -12.98 -15.79
N THR A 89 -15.60 -13.68 -15.30
CA THR A 89 -15.73 -15.04 -14.78
C THR A 89 -15.59 -15.03 -13.26
N VAL A 90 -16.62 -15.45 -12.55
CA VAL A 90 -16.56 -15.62 -11.09
C VAL A 90 -15.83 -16.93 -10.77
N THR A 91 -14.64 -16.83 -10.16
CA THR A 91 -13.74 -17.98 -9.91
C THR A 91 -13.91 -18.61 -8.54
N ALA A 92 -14.60 -17.95 -7.61
CA ALA A 92 -14.96 -18.52 -6.31
C ALA A 92 -16.41 -18.16 -5.93
N PRO A 93 -17.07 -18.99 -5.10
CA PRO A 93 -18.40 -18.66 -4.59
C PRO A 93 -18.40 -17.29 -3.93
N ALA A 94 -19.50 -16.54 -4.12
CA ALA A 94 -19.72 -15.30 -3.40
C ALA A 94 -19.52 -15.56 -1.89
N PRO A 95 -18.62 -14.80 -1.24
CA PRO A 95 -18.39 -14.98 0.18
C PRO A 95 -19.71 -14.85 0.93
N GLN A 96 -19.99 -15.80 1.80
CA GLN A 96 -21.24 -15.86 2.54
C GLN A 96 -21.23 -14.82 3.68
N GLY A 97 -21.54 -13.57 3.34
CA GLY A 97 -21.89 -12.51 4.28
C GLY A 97 -23.40 -12.32 4.33
N ARG A 98 -23.95 -11.89 5.48
CA ARG A 98 -25.35 -11.46 5.54
C ARG A 98 -25.49 -10.17 4.72
N SER A 99 -26.05 -10.25 3.53
CA SER A 99 -26.57 -9.08 2.82
C SER A 99 -27.72 -8.48 3.64
N GLY A 100 -27.59 -7.23 4.08
CA GLY A 100 -28.76 -6.47 4.53
C GLY A 100 -28.51 -5.43 5.62
N VAL A 101 -27.61 -5.66 6.58
CA VAL A 101 -27.30 -4.65 7.60
C VAL A 101 -25.80 -4.61 7.83
N ARG A 102 -25.16 -3.52 7.37
CA ARG A 102 -23.75 -3.25 7.66
C ARG A 102 -23.58 -3.18 9.19
N CYS A 103 -22.59 -3.88 9.73
CA CYS A 103 -22.28 -3.73 11.15
C CYS A 103 -21.85 -2.28 11.39
N SER A 104 -22.56 -1.55 12.27
CA SER A 104 -22.30 -0.12 12.52
C SER A 104 -20.83 0.16 12.88
N LEU A 105 -20.21 -0.72 13.66
CA LEU A 105 -18.80 -0.59 14.03
C LEU A 105 -17.85 -0.73 12.81
N ILE A 106 -18.04 -1.75 11.98
CA ILE A 106 -17.21 -1.96 10.77
C ILE A 106 -17.42 -0.83 9.77
N ALA A 107 -18.67 -0.40 9.59
CA ALA A 107 -19.01 0.73 8.73
C ALA A 107 -18.31 2.02 9.20
N TRP A 108 -18.34 2.31 10.50
CA TRP A 108 -17.68 3.49 11.08
C TRP A 108 -16.17 3.49 10.84
N PHE A 109 -15.48 2.35 11.00
CA PHE A 109 -14.04 2.27 10.70
C PHE A 109 -13.74 2.61 9.24
N ARG A 110 -14.55 2.10 8.29
CA ARG A 110 -14.36 2.36 6.85
C ARG A 110 -14.73 3.79 6.46
N GLU A 111 -15.80 4.33 7.02
CA GLU A 111 -16.26 5.71 6.75
C GLU A 111 -15.27 6.77 7.24
N ASN A 112 -14.47 6.44 8.26
CA ASN A 112 -13.45 7.32 8.83
C ASN A 112 -12.02 6.98 8.37
N ASP A 113 -11.86 6.03 7.44
CA ASP A 113 -10.56 5.58 6.90
C ASP A 113 -9.56 5.14 8.00
N TYR A 114 -10.07 4.51 9.05
CA TYR A 114 -9.25 3.99 10.15
C TYR A 114 -8.82 2.54 9.88
N ARG A 115 -7.52 2.28 10.05
CA ARG A 115 -7.00 0.91 10.17
C ARG A 115 -7.35 0.32 11.54
N VAL A 116 -7.46 -1.00 11.61
CA VAL A 116 -7.71 -1.74 12.85
C VAL A 116 -6.37 -2.02 13.54
N PRO A 117 -6.03 -1.31 14.63
CA PRO A 117 -4.75 -1.48 15.30
C PRO A 117 -4.66 -2.85 15.98
N GLU A 118 -3.44 -3.33 16.15
CA GLU A 118 -3.13 -4.39 17.10
C GLU A 118 -2.98 -3.77 18.51
N LEU A 119 -3.76 -4.28 19.48
CA LEU A 119 -3.74 -3.74 20.84
C LEU A 119 -2.62 -4.39 21.66
N THR A 120 -1.37 -4.02 21.36
CA THR A 120 -0.22 -4.38 22.19
C THR A 120 -0.30 -3.72 23.57
N ASP A 121 0.57 -4.11 24.50
CA ASP A 121 0.64 -3.49 25.83
C ASP A 121 0.89 -1.98 25.72
N GLU A 122 1.78 -1.56 24.82
CA GLU A 122 2.09 -0.15 24.58
C GLU A 122 0.90 0.61 23.98
N ALA A 123 0.16 -0.03 23.07
CA ALA A 123 -1.05 0.55 22.49
C ALA A 123 -2.14 0.72 23.56
N TRP A 124 -2.30 -0.28 24.44
CA TRP A 124 -3.24 -0.23 25.54
C TRP A 124 -2.92 0.89 26.54
N GLU A 125 -1.65 1.05 26.89
CA GLU A 125 -1.20 2.11 27.80
C GLU A 125 -1.55 3.52 27.31
N ARG A 126 -1.65 3.73 25.99
CA ARG A 126 -2.05 5.03 25.40
C ARG A 126 -3.53 5.36 25.55
N VAL A 127 -4.39 4.36 25.76
CA VAL A 127 -5.85 4.54 25.70
C VAL A 127 -6.57 4.15 27.00
N LYS A 128 -5.91 3.45 27.93
CA LYS A 128 -6.53 2.94 29.15
C LYS A 128 -7.22 4.00 30.03
N ASP A 129 -6.79 5.26 29.95
CA ASP A 129 -7.34 6.40 30.69
C ASP A 129 -8.63 6.96 30.07
N ILE A 130 -8.84 6.77 28.76
CA ILE A 130 -10.02 7.28 28.04
C ILE A 130 -11.08 6.21 27.78
N VAL A 131 -10.71 4.93 27.83
CA VAL A 131 -11.65 3.83 27.61
C VAL A 131 -12.48 3.62 28.88
N PRO A 132 -13.81 3.83 28.85
CA PRO A 132 -14.64 3.65 30.03
C PRO A 132 -14.61 2.20 30.52
N SER A 133 -14.73 2.00 31.84
CA SER A 133 -14.83 0.66 32.41
C SER A 133 -15.98 -0.13 31.80
N ALA A 134 -15.71 -1.34 31.32
CA ALA A 134 -16.73 -2.22 30.79
C ALA A 134 -17.39 -3.00 31.94
N PRO A 135 -18.70 -2.83 32.22
CA PRO A 135 -19.32 -3.44 33.39
C PRO A 135 -19.20 -4.97 33.40
N GLY A 136 -18.66 -5.50 34.50
CA GLY A 136 -18.55 -6.94 34.77
C GLY A 136 -17.51 -7.67 33.92
N ARG A 137 -16.51 -6.99 33.35
CA ARG A 137 -15.46 -7.62 32.52
C ARG A 137 -14.17 -6.81 32.52
N ASP A 138 -13.11 -7.41 31.98
CA ASP A 138 -11.88 -6.70 31.67
C ASP A 138 -12.10 -5.75 30.48
N THR A 139 -11.91 -4.46 30.71
CA THR A 139 -12.04 -3.39 29.71
C THR A 139 -11.09 -3.57 28.53
N ARG A 140 -9.86 -4.02 28.79
CA ARG A 140 -8.87 -4.27 27.73
C ARG A 140 -9.36 -5.36 26.79
N ARG A 141 -9.77 -6.50 27.36
CA ARG A 141 -10.31 -7.64 26.60
C ARG A 141 -11.57 -7.27 25.83
N ALA A 142 -12.40 -6.38 26.38
CA ALA A 142 -13.56 -5.87 25.68
C ALA A 142 -13.18 -5.07 24.43
N LEU A 143 -12.18 -4.17 24.54
CA LEU A 143 -11.67 -3.42 23.40
C LEU A 143 -11.01 -4.33 22.36
N GLU A 144 -10.17 -5.28 22.80
CA GLU A 144 -9.55 -6.29 21.91
C GLU A 144 -10.61 -7.08 21.13
N GLY A 145 -11.66 -7.57 21.79
CA GLY A 145 -12.73 -8.32 21.14
C GLY A 145 -13.54 -7.49 20.14
N MET A 146 -13.70 -6.19 20.39
CA MET A 146 -14.32 -5.29 19.42
C MET A 146 -13.42 -5.05 18.22
N LEU A 147 -12.11 -4.83 18.42
CA LEU A 147 -11.13 -4.70 17.33
C LEU A 147 -11.05 -5.99 16.51
N GLU A 148 -11.04 -7.15 17.15
CA GLU A 148 -11.04 -8.46 16.48
C GLU A 148 -12.30 -8.65 15.63
N LYS A 149 -13.46 -8.20 16.11
CA LYS A 149 -14.67 -8.16 15.32
C LYS A 149 -14.51 -7.28 14.06
N VAL A 150 -13.88 -6.12 14.18
CA VAL A 150 -13.67 -5.25 13.02
C VAL A 150 -12.70 -5.88 12.03
N ARG A 151 -11.67 -6.55 12.52
CA ARG A 151 -10.67 -7.24 11.70
C ARG A 151 -11.25 -8.42 10.93
N THR A 152 -12.09 -9.24 11.57
CA THR A 152 -12.55 -10.52 11.00
C THR A 152 -13.99 -10.50 10.48
N GLY A 153 -14.81 -9.54 10.90
CA GLY A 153 -16.23 -9.51 10.59
C GLY A 153 -17.09 -10.54 11.34
N VAL A 154 -16.51 -11.29 12.29
CA VAL A 154 -17.23 -12.37 12.99
C VAL A 154 -18.49 -11.86 13.71
N ALA A 155 -19.53 -12.70 13.75
CA ALA A 155 -20.75 -12.38 14.48
C ALA A 155 -20.46 -12.22 15.97
N TRP A 156 -21.16 -11.28 16.64
CA TRP A 156 -20.93 -11.00 18.07
C TRP A 156 -20.98 -12.26 18.94
N GLY A 157 -22.01 -13.11 18.78
CA GLY A 157 -22.14 -14.37 19.52
C GLY A 157 -21.16 -15.48 19.12
N LYS A 158 -20.29 -15.26 18.13
CA LYS A 158 -19.24 -16.19 17.69
C LYS A 158 -17.82 -15.69 18.02
N LEU A 159 -17.69 -14.55 18.71
CA LEU A 159 -16.38 -14.09 19.17
C LEU A 159 -15.76 -15.11 20.14
N PRO A 160 -14.42 -15.27 20.13
CA PRO A 160 -13.72 -16.08 21.10
C PRO A 160 -14.11 -15.73 22.54
N ARG A 161 -14.28 -16.76 23.39
CA ARG A 161 -14.74 -16.59 24.77
C ARG A 161 -13.76 -15.81 25.65
N GLU A 162 -12.49 -15.74 25.25
CA GLU A 162 -11.46 -14.94 25.93
C GLU A 162 -11.76 -13.44 25.98
N TYR A 163 -12.58 -12.94 25.04
CA TYR A 163 -13.06 -11.55 25.04
C TYR A 163 -14.37 -11.36 25.84
N GLY A 164 -14.93 -12.44 26.39
CA GLY A 164 -16.18 -12.45 27.14
C GLY A 164 -17.43 -12.65 26.28
N ASP A 165 -18.60 -12.34 26.85
CA ASP A 165 -19.88 -12.47 26.14
C ASP A 165 -20.03 -11.39 25.05
N GLY A 166 -20.03 -11.84 23.79
CA GLY A 166 -20.14 -10.97 22.64
C GLY A 166 -21.45 -10.19 22.52
N GLN A 167 -22.57 -10.69 23.07
CA GLN A 167 -23.82 -9.89 23.10
C GLN A 167 -23.70 -8.71 24.06
N ALA A 168 -23.03 -8.91 25.19
CA ALA A 168 -22.74 -7.83 26.10
C ALA A 168 -21.66 -6.87 25.52
N LEU A 169 -20.66 -7.35 24.78
CA LEU A 169 -19.74 -6.48 24.03
C LEU A 169 -20.48 -5.59 23.03
N ARG A 170 -21.48 -6.12 22.32
CA ARG A 170 -22.32 -5.32 21.41
C ARG A 170 -22.99 -4.15 22.13
N LYS A 171 -23.48 -4.36 23.36
CA LYS A 171 -24.11 -3.30 24.17
C LYS A 171 -23.10 -2.24 24.60
N VAL A 172 -21.92 -2.65 25.07
CA VAL A 172 -20.82 -1.73 25.42
C VAL A 172 -20.41 -0.92 24.20
N ASN A 173 -20.21 -1.57 23.06
CA ASN A 173 -19.85 -0.93 21.80
C ASN A 173 -20.85 0.16 21.41
N ALA A 174 -22.16 -0.10 21.55
CA ALA A 174 -23.18 0.89 21.22
C ALA A 174 -23.04 2.19 22.02
N GLY A 175 -22.63 2.10 23.29
CA GLY A 175 -22.32 3.26 24.13
C GLY A 175 -21.02 3.97 23.76
N TRP A 176 -20.08 3.27 23.12
CA TRP A 176 -18.76 3.81 22.75
C TRP A 176 -18.72 4.49 21.38
N MET A 177 -19.68 4.19 20.48
CA MET A 177 -19.71 4.65 19.08
C MET A 177 -19.48 6.16 18.90
N LYS A 178 -20.07 6.97 19.78
CA LYS A 178 -20.12 8.42 19.57
C LYS A 178 -18.86 9.13 20.07
N ASP A 179 -18.40 8.80 21.29
CA ASP A 179 -17.42 9.61 22.00
C ASP A 179 -16.10 8.87 22.25
N VAL A 180 -16.17 7.55 22.50
CA VAL A 180 -14.99 6.75 22.87
C VAL A 180 -14.19 6.34 21.65
N TRP A 181 -14.85 5.79 20.62
CA TRP A 181 -14.17 5.31 19.42
C TRP A 181 -13.35 6.39 18.69
N PRO A 182 -13.87 7.62 18.46
CA PRO A 182 -13.05 8.69 17.89
C PRO A 182 -11.81 9.02 18.73
N ALA A 183 -11.95 9.13 20.05
CA ALA A 183 -10.84 9.46 20.95
C ALA A 183 -9.79 8.34 21.01
N VAL A 184 -10.23 7.08 21.04
CA VAL A 184 -9.35 5.91 21.02
C VAL A 184 -8.58 5.84 19.70
N MET A 185 -9.27 5.96 18.57
CA MET A 185 -8.62 5.85 17.26
C MET A 185 -7.64 6.98 16.97
N GLU A 186 -7.92 8.21 17.44
CA GLU A 186 -6.97 9.31 17.29
C GLU A 186 -5.65 9.03 18.05
N ARG A 187 -5.71 8.42 19.24
CA ARG A 187 -4.50 8.06 20.00
C ARG A 187 -3.74 6.86 19.43
N LEU A 188 -4.44 5.97 18.74
CA LEU A 188 -3.86 4.77 18.10
C LEU A 188 -3.46 5.01 16.64
N LYS A 189 -3.67 6.23 16.12
CA LYS A 189 -3.32 6.61 14.76
C LYS A 189 -1.82 6.42 14.50
N GLY A 190 -1.49 5.85 13.35
CA GLY A 190 -0.11 5.58 12.93
C GLY A 190 0.51 4.30 13.50
N LEU A 191 -0.20 3.56 14.36
CA LEU A 191 0.21 2.20 14.71
C LEU A 191 -0.05 1.24 13.54
N HIS A 192 0.74 0.17 13.47
CA HIS A 192 0.50 -0.90 12.51
C HIS A 192 -0.90 -1.52 12.75
N GLY A 193 -1.61 -1.77 11.66
CA GLY A 193 -2.96 -2.28 11.72
C GLY A 193 -3.42 -2.88 10.40
N ALA A 194 -4.42 -3.75 10.51
CA ALA A 194 -5.06 -4.40 9.37
C ALA A 194 -6.18 -3.52 8.79
N GLU A 195 -6.53 -3.76 7.54
CA GLU A 195 -7.74 -3.16 6.97
C GLU A 195 -9.01 -3.70 7.66
N PRO A 196 -10.04 -2.87 7.90
CA PRO A 196 -11.32 -3.34 8.39
C PRO A 196 -11.92 -4.41 7.47
N PHE A 197 -12.61 -5.38 8.05
CA PHE A 197 -13.28 -6.45 7.29
C PHE A 197 -14.23 -5.88 6.23
N ASP A 198 -14.16 -6.43 5.03
CA ASP A 198 -15.07 -6.08 3.94
C ASP A 198 -16.30 -7.02 3.93
N PRO A 199 -17.50 -6.54 4.30
CA PRO A 199 -18.73 -7.35 4.24
C PRO A 199 -19.25 -7.56 2.81
N THR A 200 -18.66 -6.90 1.83
CA THR A 200 -18.94 -7.07 0.40
C THR A 200 -17.66 -7.45 -0.32
N PRO A 201 -17.04 -8.61 -0.02
CA PRO A 201 -15.98 -9.06 -0.89
C PRO A 201 -16.66 -9.38 -2.22
N ILE A 202 -16.28 -8.64 -3.27
CA ILE A 202 -16.55 -9.08 -4.63
C ILE A 202 -16.02 -10.51 -4.69
N PRO A 203 -16.78 -11.49 -5.20
CA PRO A 203 -16.25 -12.84 -5.32
C PRO A 203 -14.92 -12.77 -6.07
N SER A 204 -14.02 -13.71 -5.80
CA SER A 204 -12.83 -13.83 -6.64
C SER A 204 -13.30 -13.92 -8.09
N THR A 205 -12.84 -12.98 -8.90
CA THR A 205 -13.34 -12.76 -10.25
C THR A 205 -12.15 -12.59 -11.17
N HIS A 206 -12.18 -13.28 -12.30
CA HIS A 206 -11.26 -13.09 -13.40
C HIS A 206 -11.97 -12.22 -14.45
N ILE A 207 -11.37 -11.09 -14.79
CA ILE A 207 -11.90 -10.17 -15.81
C ILE A 207 -10.93 -10.20 -16.99
N ARG A 208 -11.46 -10.49 -18.17
CA ARG A 208 -10.75 -10.39 -19.44
C ARG A 208 -11.38 -9.27 -20.26
N LEU A 209 -10.54 -8.44 -20.87
CA LEU A 209 -10.95 -7.29 -21.67
C LEU A 209 -10.10 -7.28 -22.94
N TRP A 210 -10.67 -6.84 -24.04
CA TRP A 210 -9.92 -6.52 -25.26
C TRP A 210 -9.69 -5.02 -25.34
N VAL A 211 -8.42 -4.65 -25.50
CA VAL A 211 -7.99 -3.27 -25.67
C VAL A 211 -7.14 -3.20 -26.91
N MET A 212 -7.53 -2.36 -27.87
CA MET A 212 -6.69 -1.98 -29.00
C MET A 212 -5.90 -0.71 -28.62
N PRO A 213 -4.59 -0.81 -28.33
CA PRO A 213 -3.81 0.32 -27.86
C PRO A 213 -3.80 1.51 -28.84
N GLU A 214 -3.89 1.22 -30.13
CA GLU A 214 -3.83 2.22 -31.21
C GLU A 214 -5.03 3.18 -31.16
N LEU A 215 -6.20 2.70 -30.74
CA LEU A 215 -7.38 3.55 -30.56
C LEU A 215 -7.29 4.46 -29.32
N LEU A 216 -6.49 4.08 -28.32
CA LEU A 216 -6.30 4.85 -27.09
C LEU A 216 -5.23 5.95 -27.24
N LEU A 217 -4.22 5.70 -28.06
CA LEU A 217 -3.10 6.63 -28.26
C LEU A 217 -3.41 7.74 -29.29
N GLY A 218 -4.44 7.57 -30.12
CA GLY A 218 -4.84 8.55 -31.14
C GLY A 218 -5.75 9.69 -30.66
N SER A 219 -6.32 9.62 -29.46
CA SER A 219 -7.33 10.60 -29.01
C SER A 219 -6.75 11.93 -28.49
N ASN A 220 -5.43 12.05 -28.30
CA ASN A 220 -4.80 13.32 -27.90
C ASN A 220 -4.55 14.29 -29.06
N VAL A 221 -4.87 13.92 -30.31
CA VAL A 221 -4.63 14.79 -31.49
C VAL A 221 -5.87 15.64 -31.84
N HIS A 222 -6.95 15.58 -31.06
CA HIS A 222 -8.21 16.27 -31.37
C HIS A 222 -8.65 17.36 -30.37
N SER A 223 -7.89 17.66 -29.32
CA SER A 223 -8.22 18.81 -28.45
C SER A 223 -7.64 20.16 -28.92
N ASP A 224 -6.59 20.17 -29.75
CA ASP A 224 -5.90 21.42 -30.11
C ASP A 224 -6.40 22.08 -31.40
N ALA A 225 -7.26 21.40 -32.18
CA ALA A 225 -7.75 21.94 -33.46
C ALA A 225 -8.96 22.89 -33.33
N CYS A 226 -9.58 23.03 -32.16
CA CYS A 226 -10.73 23.93 -31.97
C CYS A 226 -10.39 25.32 -31.42
N ALA A 227 -9.11 25.61 -31.12
CA ALA A 227 -8.70 26.87 -30.49
C ALA A 227 -8.17 27.95 -31.46
N SER A 228 -8.33 27.79 -32.77
CA SER A 228 -7.91 28.81 -33.74
C SER A 228 -8.89 28.97 -34.89
N HIS A 229 -9.90 29.81 -34.68
CA HIS A 229 -10.51 30.64 -35.73
C HIS A 229 -10.58 32.08 -35.20
N PRO A 230 -9.74 33.00 -35.69
CA PRO A 230 -10.00 34.43 -35.57
C PRO A 230 -11.00 34.88 -36.65
N ALA A 231 -11.69 35.97 -36.32
CA ALA A 231 -12.84 36.60 -36.99
C ALA A 231 -12.68 36.90 -38.50
#